data_AF-A0A967ELH9-F1
#
_entry.id   AF-A0A967ELH9-F1
#
_cell.length_a   1.000
_cell.length_b   1.000
_cell.length_c   1.000
_cell.angle_alpha   90.00
_cell.angle_beta   90.00
_cell.angle_gamma   90.00
#
_symmetry.space_group_name_H-M   'P 1'
#
loop_
_entity.id
_entity.type
_entity.pdbx_description
1 polymer ?
#
loop_
_entity_poly.entity_id
_entity_poly.type
_entity_poly.pdbx_seq_one_letter_code
_entity_poly.pdbx_strand_id
1 'polypeptide(L)'
;MVTIPPFLLLRWSSSLTRGSNGEPLITPLFVAEQGPAVQIVDIRPSDKATGVLGYIPGSSFPGIERLEQLADAVSSSPLVLVSATGVTAAKAALHLEELGLEHVAAMEGGLAAWRALGFSTSRDPAGVRDSLHDVPETVSEPGPLTVERVQEHIGDPRSVRWIKLSSMIAHGRLSCIDGRDERGIIGSPGGDSGKFLLTLAAIEQTTGRKLDEDAVTRGLVSHLDTFGHFYMHTDAHAFNALIEALKADPRLQIAAVDGLEPEEWFEFLRKPPHDLRESLLEHLVEPAHLGCGHIRLMLQHGDEYGIRKELVLAYLRAFHRLWWEGAPEVTLTVLPGDHEEGAVVNVRLGAGVWDLSRIPLISPACDGRQMFINHPDVFSYLRRKTVQHLVRGQDPLAVEASQEETLQQAIDELAERQLGVTVGYLAKGLPIFEVVFSADGTFEVTEVSG
;
A
#
# COMPACT_ATOMS: atom_id res chain seq x y z
N MET A 1 18.38 1.94 -23.66
CA MET A 1 18.90 1.72 -22.30
C MET A 1 17.73 2.00 -21.38
N VAL A 2 17.12 0.95 -20.81
CA VAL A 2 15.94 1.10 -19.95
C VAL A 2 16.41 1.73 -18.65
N THR A 3 15.98 2.95 -18.36
CA THR A 3 16.32 3.68 -17.14
C THR A 3 15.37 3.31 -16.01
N ILE A 4 15.91 3.14 -14.80
CA ILE A 4 15.10 2.89 -13.61
C ILE A 4 14.16 4.10 -13.39
N PRO A 5 12.85 3.90 -13.15
CA PRO A 5 11.92 5.01 -12.93
C PRO A 5 12.38 5.91 -11.76
N PRO A 6 12.38 7.25 -11.91
CA PRO A 6 12.86 8.18 -10.88
C PRO A 6 12.20 7.98 -9.51
N PHE A 7 10.91 7.64 -9.48
CA PHE A 7 10.20 7.40 -8.23
C PHE A 7 10.63 6.11 -7.53
N LEU A 8 11.00 5.07 -8.28
CA LEU A 8 11.59 3.87 -7.68
C LEU A 8 12.96 4.18 -7.07
N LEU A 9 13.77 5.02 -7.71
CA LEU A 9 15.06 5.47 -7.16
C LEU A 9 14.89 6.28 -5.87
N LEU A 10 13.91 7.18 -5.83
CA LEU A 10 13.58 7.94 -4.63
C LEU A 10 13.16 7.01 -3.48
N ARG A 11 12.25 6.07 -3.75
CA ARG A 11 11.78 5.08 -2.77
C ARG A 11 12.87 4.14 -2.30
N TRP A 12 13.73 3.70 -3.21
CA TRP A 12 14.90 2.92 -2.90
C TRP A 12 15.79 3.68 -1.92
N SER A 13 16.16 4.91 -2.28
CA SER A 13 17.03 5.77 -1.47
C SER A 13 16.44 6.07 -0.09
N SER A 14 15.13 6.31 0.01
CA SER A 14 14.46 6.56 1.30
C SER A 14 14.35 5.32 2.19
N SER A 15 14.36 4.12 1.59
CA SER A 15 14.22 2.85 2.32
C SER A 15 15.57 2.19 2.62
N LEU A 16 16.63 2.63 1.94
CA LEU A 16 17.98 2.13 2.10
C LEU A 16 18.54 2.56 3.46
N THR A 17 19.02 1.59 4.22
CA THR A 17 19.75 1.79 5.47
C THR A 17 21.17 1.24 5.33
N ARG A 18 22.05 1.62 6.24
CA ARG A 18 23.44 1.16 6.26
C ARG A 18 23.70 0.30 7.49
N GLY A 19 24.27 -0.88 7.27
CA GLY A 19 24.76 -1.76 8.33
C GLY A 19 25.94 -1.16 9.07
N SER A 20 26.39 -1.83 10.14
CA SER A 20 27.49 -1.32 10.98
C SER A 20 28.82 -1.18 10.22
N ASN A 21 29.02 -1.93 9.13
CA ASN A 21 30.22 -1.82 8.29
C ASN A 21 29.92 -1.13 6.96
N GLY A 22 28.79 -0.42 6.84
CA GLY A 22 28.39 0.30 5.62
C GLY A 22 27.59 -0.54 4.62
N GLU A 23 27.22 -1.79 4.95
CA GLU A 23 26.47 -2.64 4.04
C GLU A 23 25.14 -2.00 3.63
N PRO A 24 24.78 -1.94 2.33
CA PRO A 24 23.47 -1.45 1.90
C PRO A 24 22.37 -2.45 2.27
N LEU A 25 21.38 -2.02 3.06
CA LEU A 25 20.31 -2.86 3.59
C LEU A 25 18.92 -2.30 3.24
N ILE A 26 17.98 -3.18 2.92
CA ILE A 26 16.58 -2.85 2.69
C ILE A 26 15.66 -3.82 3.43
N THR A 27 14.51 -3.34 3.89
CA THR A 27 13.61 -4.16 4.74
C THR A 27 12.84 -5.20 3.92
N PRO A 28 12.45 -6.35 4.50
CA PRO A 28 11.62 -7.32 3.79
C PRO A 28 10.26 -6.78 3.34
N LEU A 29 9.68 -5.83 4.09
CA LEU A 29 8.43 -5.17 3.72
C LEU A 29 8.60 -4.39 2.42
N PHE A 30 9.67 -3.60 2.28
CA PHE A 30 9.97 -2.89 1.03
C PHE A 30 10.07 -3.87 -0.15
N VAL A 31 10.81 -4.97 0.02
CA VAL A 31 10.99 -5.99 -1.03
C VAL A 31 9.67 -6.64 -1.43
N ALA A 32 8.80 -6.93 -0.47
CA ALA A 32 7.49 -7.52 -0.75
C ALA A 32 6.57 -6.55 -1.51
N GLU A 33 6.69 -5.25 -1.21
CA GLU A 33 5.91 -4.20 -1.85
C GLU A 33 6.37 -3.93 -3.29
N GLN A 34 7.65 -4.07 -3.67
CA GLN A 34 8.09 -3.60 -5.00
C GLN A 34 7.65 -4.47 -6.19
N GLY A 35 7.12 -5.67 -5.97
CA GLY A 35 6.67 -6.57 -7.04
C GLY A 35 7.77 -6.84 -8.09
N PRO A 36 7.52 -6.65 -9.40
CA PRO A 36 8.50 -6.89 -10.46
C PRO A 36 9.52 -5.74 -10.63
N ALA A 37 9.36 -4.63 -9.91
CA ALA A 37 10.24 -3.47 -10.05
C ALA A 37 11.64 -3.69 -9.47
N VAL A 38 11.83 -4.72 -8.63
CA VAL A 38 13.12 -5.14 -8.08
C VAL A 38 13.43 -6.59 -8.46
N GLN A 39 14.69 -6.88 -8.73
CA GLN A 39 15.14 -8.27 -8.90
C GLN A 39 15.58 -8.86 -7.58
N ILE A 40 15.02 -10.00 -7.22
CA ILE A 40 15.39 -10.74 -6.01
C ILE A 40 16.36 -11.85 -6.41
N VAL A 41 17.59 -11.79 -5.91
CA VAL A 41 18.61 -12.80 -6.16
C VAL A 41 18.93 -13.53 -4.86
N ASP A 42 18.54 -14.79 -4.80
CA ASP A 42 18.90 -15.67 -3.69
C ASP A 42 20.29 -16.25 -3.94
N ILE A 43 21.25 -15.79 -3.15
CA ILE A 43 22.67 -16.13 -3.33
C ILE A 43 23.02 -17.49 -2.74
N ARG A 44 22.05 -18.17 -2.09
CA ARG A 44 22.24 -19.52 -1.58
C ARG A 44 22.33 -20.50 -2.76
N PRO A 45 23.01 -21.63 -2.59
CA PRO A 45 22.96 -22.73 -3.56
C PRO A 45 21.51 -23.14 -3.89
N SER A 46 21.22 -23.43 -5.16
CA SER A 46 19.86 -23.72 -5.63
C SER A 46 19.23 -24.96 -4.98
N ASP A 47 20.04 -25.92 -4.50
CA ASP A 47 19.57 -27.06 -3.70
C ASP A 47 18.93 -26.63 -2.37
N LYS A 48 19.20 -25.41 -1.89
CA LYS A 48 18.58 -24.84 -0.68
C LYS A 48 17.20 -24.28 -0.90
N ALA A 49 16.77 -24.07 -2.16
CA ALA A 49 15.46 -23.51 -2.47
C ALA A 49 14.32 -24.42 -1.97
N THR A 50 14.47 -25.73 -2.06
CA THR A 50 13.46 -26.71 -1.59
C THR A 50 13.61 -27.07 -0.11
N GLY A 51 14.57 -26.45 0.59
CA GLY A 51 14.88 -26.72 1.99
C GLY A 51 13.90 -26.09 3.01
N VAL A 52 14.28 -26.14 4.29
CA VAL A 52 13.44 -25.70 5.42
C VAL A 52 12.97 -24.24 5.28
N LEU A 53 13.83 -23.35 4.79
CA LEU A 53 13.48 -21.94 4.62
C LEU A 53 12.65 -21.66 3.37
N GLY A 54 12.61 -22.57 2.39
CA GLY A 54 12.03 -22.28 1.09
C GLY A 54 12.76 -21.14 0.38
N TYR A 55 12.06 -20.49 -0.54
CA TYR A 55 12.49 -19.28 -1.24
C TYR A 55 11.35 -18.31 -1.53
N ILE A 56 11.68 -17.06 -1.89
CA ILE A 56 10.68 -16.07 -2.31
C ILE A 56 10.31 -16.35 -3.78
N PRO A 57 9.03 -16.61 -4.12
CA PRO A 57 8.62 -16.75 -5.51
C PRO A 57 9.11 -15.58 -6.38
N GLY A 58 9.57 -15.89 -7.60
CA GLY A 58 10.17 -14.89 -8.49
C GLY A 58 11.64 -14.55 -8.19
N SER A 59 12.32 -15.31 -7.31
CA SER A 59 13.77 -15.17 -7.11
C SER A 59 14.57 -15.92 -8.18
N SER A 60 15.75 -15.39 -8.50
CA SER A 60 16.79 -16.07 -9.28
C SER A 60 17.87 -16.67 -8.37
N PHE A 61 18.47 -17.79 -8.79
CA PHE A 61 19.48 -18.57 -8.06
C PHE A 61 20.76 -18.78 -8.89
N PRO A 62 21.45 -17.70 -9.28
CA PRO A 62 22.69 -17.80 -10.02
C PRO A 62 23.83 -18.40 -9.17
N GLY A 63 23.70 -18.37 -7.84
CA GLY A 63 24.76 -18.71 -6.89
C GLY A 63 25.75 -17.57 -6.70
N ILE A 64 26.41 -17.55 -5.54
CA ILE A 64 27.32 -16.46 -5.15
C ILE A 64 28.50 -16.28 -6.13
N GLU A 65 28.99 -17.39 -6.71
CA GLU A 65 30.14 -17.43 -7.64
C GLU A 65 29.89 -16.64 -8.93
N ARG A 66 28.62 -16.44 -9.32
CA ARG A 66 28.23 -15.77 -10.56
C ARG A 66 27.83 -14.31 -10.34
N LEU A 67 27.82 -13.80 -9.11
CA LEU A 67 27.28 -12.46 -8.81
C LEU A 67 27.99 -11.32 -9.55
N GLU A 68 29.31 -11.36 -9.68
CA GLU A 68 30.06 -10.32 -10.40
C GLU A 68 29.68 -10.27 -11.89
N GLN A 69 29.44 -11.43 -12.51
CA GLN A 69 28.98 -11.52 -13.91
C GLN A 69 27.56 -10.96 -14.08
N LEU A 70 26.77 -10.94 -13.01
CA LEU A 70 25.43 -10.36 -13.02
C LEU A 70 25.46 -8.85 -12.82
N ALA A 71 26.47 -8.31 -12.14
CA ALA A 71 26.61 -6.86 -11.98
C ALA A 71 26.63 -6.15 -13.34
N ASP A 72 27.32 -6.74 -14.32
CA ASP A 72 27.35 -6.25 -15.70
C ASP A 72 26.01 -6.39 -16.43
N ALA A 73 25.15 -7.32 -15.98
CA ALA A 73 23.87 -7.64 -16.62
C ALA A 73 22.68 -6.84 -16.07
N VAL A 74 22.82 -6.18 -14.91
CA VAL A 74 21.71 -5.49 -14.22
C VAL A 74 21.79 -3.99 -14.47
N SER A 75 21.38 -3.56 -15.67
CA SER A 75 21.40 -2.13 -16.05
C SER A 75 20.07 -1.38 -15.86
N SER A 76 18.96 -2.10 -15.61
CA SER A 76 17.61 -1.54 -15.74
C SER A 76 16.67 -1.73 -14.54
N SER A 77 17.12 -2.38 -13.45
CA SER A 77 16.30 -2.58 -12.24
C SER A 77 17.15 -2.74 -10.98
N PRO A 78 16.73 -2.22 -9.81
CA PRO A 78 17.45 -2.44 -8.56
C PRO A 78 17.55 -3.92 -8.17
N LEU A 79 18.69 -4.29 -7.58
CA LEU A 79 19.04 -5.65 -7.21
C LEU A 79 18.97 -5.86 -5.69
N VAL A 80 18.17 -6.82 -5.25
CA VAL A 80 18.06 -7.22 -3.85
C VAL A 80 18.67 -8.61 -3.65
N LEU A 81 19.77 -8.68 -2.90
CA LEU A 81 20.40 -9.94 -2.53
C LEU A 81 19.75 -10.55 -1.29
N VAL A 82 19.50 -11.85 -1.35
CA VAL A 82 18.87 -12.61 -0.27
C VAL A 82 19.74 -13.80 0.14
N SER A 83 19.87 -13.98 1.44
CA SER A 83 20.48 -15.17 2.05
C SER A 83 19.62 -15.65 3.24
N ALA A 84 20.05 -16.70 3.94
CA ALA A 84 19.25 -17.28 5.03
C ALA A 84 18.96 -16.28 6.16
N THR A 85 19.97 -15.52 6.59
CA THR A 85 19.91 -14.57 7.72
C THR A 85 20.32 -13.14 7.31
N GLY A 86 20.53 -12.88 6.02
CA GLY A 86 20.96 -11.57 5.51
C GLY A 86 22.48 -11.34 5.56
N VAL A 87 23.21 -11.97 6.49
CA VAL A 87 24.64 -11.71 6.74
C VAL A 87 25.52 -11.89 5.49
N THR A 88 25.39 -13.02 4.78
CA THR A 88 26.20 -13.26 3.58
C THR A 88 25.78 -12.34 2.43
N ALA A 89 24.49 -12.06 2.31
CA ALA A 89 23.97 -11.15 1.29
C ALA A 89 24.45 -9.72 1.51
N ALA A 90 24.52 -9.25 2.76
CA ALA A 90 25.00 -7.91 3.11
C ALA A 90 26.46 -7.69 2.66
N LYS A 91 27.33 -8.67 2.91
CA LYS A 91 28.73 -8.64 2.44
C LYS A 91 28.84 -8.64 0.92
N ALA A 92 28.02 -9.46 0.26
CA ALA A 92 27.99 -9.51 -1.20
C ALA A 92 27.47 -8.20 -1.82
N ALA A 93 26.45 -7.59 -1.21
CA ALA A 93 25.89 -6.33 -1.68
C ALA A 93 26.90 -5.19 -1.55
N LEU A 94 27.61 -5.11 -0.42
CA LEU A 94 28.70 -4.14 -0.23
C LEU A 94 29.80 -4.33 -1.29
N HIS A 95 30.23 -5.58 -1.53
CA HIS A 95 31.23 -5.87 -2.56
C HIS A 95 30.79 -5.45 -3.97
N LEU A 96 29.52 -5.71 -4.34
CA LEU A 96 28.99 -5.28 -5.64
C LEU A 96 28.87 -3.75 -5.74
N GLU A 97 28.52 -3.06 -4.65
CA GLU A 97 28.50 -1.60 -4.60
C GLU A 97 29.91 -1.02 -4.76
N GLU A 98 30.93 -1.61 -4.12
CA GLU A 98 32.35 -1.23 -4.28
C GLU A 98 32.88 -1.45 -5.71
N LEU A 99 32.29 -2.40 -6.45
CA LEU A 99 32.55 -2.61 -7.89
C LEU A 99 31.78 -1.64 -8.80
N GLY A 100 30.95 -0.76 -8.24
CA GLY A 100 30.25 0.31 -8.96
C GLY A 100 28.78 0.02 -9.27
N LEU A 101 28.18 -1.03 -8.72
CA LEU A 101 26.74 -1.28 -8.88
C LEU A 101 25.94 -0.37 -7.94
N GLU A 102 25.36 0.70 -8.49
CA GLU A 102 24.73 1.78 -7.69
C GLU A 102 23.44 1.36 -6.95
N HIS A 103 22.68 0.43 -7.52
CA HIS A 103 21.34 0.07 -7.04
C HIS A 103 21.29 -1.36 -6.52
N VAL A 104 22.15 -1.69 -5.55
CA VAL A 104 22.22 -3.01 -4.91
C VAL A 104 22.07 -2.91 -3.40
N ALA A 105 21.28 -3.80 -2.81
CA ALA A 105 21.14 -3.91 -1.37
C ALA A 105 20.90 -5.37 -0.96
N ALA A 106 21.18 -5.69 0.29
CA ALA A 106 20.78 -6.96 0.89
C ALA A 106 19.45 -6.81 1.64
N MET A 107 18.61 -7.84 1.58
CA MET A 107 17.41 -7.87 2.40
C MET A 107 17.79 -8.10 3.87
N GLU A 108 17.47 -7.13 4.72
CA GLU A 108 17.75 -7.14 6.15
C GLU A 108 17.17 -8.40 6.81
N GLY A 109 18.01 -9.11 7.57
CA GLY A 109 17.65 -10.37 8.25
C GLY A 109 17.33 -11.56 7.33
N GLY A 110 17.39 -11.39 6.00
CA GLY A 110 17.20 -12.43 5.00
C GLY A 110 15.86 -13.16 5.10
N LEU A 111 15.83 -14.41 4.61
CA LEU A 111 14.60 -15.22 4.60
C LEU A 111 14.02 -15.48 6.00
N ALA A 112 14.85 -15.44 7.04
CA ALA A 112 14.38 -15.54 8.41
C ALA A 112 13.45 -14.36 8.75
N ALA A 113 13.86 -13.12 8.45
CA ALA A 113 13.04 -11.93 8.68
C ALA A 113 11.80 -11.89 7.77
N TRP A 114 11.95 -12.27 6.49
CA TRP A 114 10.81 -12.41 5.56
C TRP A 114 9.70 -13.30 6.14
N ARG A 115 10.07 -14.48 6.63
CA ARG A 115 9.12 -15.44 7.24
C ARG A 115 8.59 -14.96 8.59
N ALA A 116 9.40 -14.26 9.38
CA ALA A 116 9.00 -13.71 10.68
C ALA A 116 7.92 -12.64 10.51
N LEU A 117 8.01 -11.82 9.45
CA LEU A 117 6.98 -10.86 9.05
C LEU A 117 5.76 -11.52 8.37
N GLY A 118 5.72 -12.85 8.31
CA GLY A 118 4.57 -13.60 7.81
C GLY A 118 4.46 -13.69 6.29
N PHE A 119 5.46 -13.21 5.54
CA PHE A 119 5.49 -13.42 4.10
C PHE A 119 5.76 -14.89 3.77
N SER A 120 5.13 -15.36 2.70
CA SER A 120 5.20 -16.76 2.28
C SER A 120 6.44 -17.05 1.48
N THR A 121 6.88 -18.30 1.53
CA THR A 121 7.95 -18.86 0.72
C THR A 121 7.43 -20.08 -0.04
N SER A 122 7.97 -20.32 -1.23
CA SER A 122 7.74 -21.56 -1.98
C SER A 122 8.82 -22.60 -1.67
N ARG A 123 8.51 -23.87 -1.94
CA ARG A 123 9.46 -24.99 -2.02
C ARG A 123 9.29 -25.77 -3.32
N ASP A 124 8.52 -25.23 -4.26
CA ASP A 124 8.30 -25.86 -5.55
C ASP A 124 9.59 -25.81 -6.39
N PRO A 125 10.16 -26.96 -6.79
CA PRO A 125 11.32 -27.00 -7.67
C PRO A 125 11.10 -26.30 -9.01
N ALA A 126 9.85 -26.25 -9.52
CA ALA A 126 9.53 -25.67 -10.82
C ALA A 126 9.78 -24.16 -10.90
N GLY A 127 9.76 -23.45 -9.77
CA GLY A 127 10.03 -22.02 -9.71
C GLY A 127 11.52 -21.66 -9.51
N VAL A 128 12.42 -22.65 -9.43
CA VAL A 128 13.86 -22.42 -9.25
C VAL A 128 14.52 -22.24 -10.63
N ARG A 129 15.15 -21.08 -10.82
CA ARG A 129 15.82 -20.69 -12.07
C ARG A 129 17.18 -20.05 -11.75
N ASP A 130 18.18 -20.29 -12.58
CA ASP A 130 19.55 -19.83 -12.37
C ASP A 130 19.90 -18.54 -13.11
N SER A 131 19.06 -18.12 -14.06
CA SER A 131 19.18 -16.85 -14.78
C SER A 131 18.40 -15.74 -14.09
N LEU A 132 18.87 -14.51 -14.28
CA LEU A 132 18.08 -13.32 -13.96
C LEU A 132 16.82 -13.28 -14.82
N HIS A 133 15.84 -12.55 -14.33
CA HIS A 133 14.66 -12.24 -15.09
C HIS A 133 14.96 -11.16 -16.11
N ASP A 134 14.48 -11.36 -17.34
CA ASP A 134 14.40 -10.25 -18.28
C ASP A 134 13.48 -9.17 -17.70
N VAL A 135 13.93 -7.93 -17.80
CA VAL A 135 13.11 -6.75 -17.56
C VAL A 135 12.43 -6.45 -18.90
N PRO A 136 11.15 -6.83 -19.10
CA PRO A 136 10.49 -6.57 -20.36
C PRO A 136 10.47 -5.06 -20.63
N GLU A 137 10.74 -4.66 -21.88
CA GLU A 137 10.40 -3.31 -22.32
C GLU A 137 8.88 -3.20 -22.29
N THR A 138 8.35 -2.46 -21.33
CA THR A 138 6.91 -2.24 -21.20
C THR A 138 6.43 -1.36 -22.34
N VAL A 139 5.81 -1.98 -23.35
CA VAL A 139 5.08 -1.26 -24.39
C VAL A 139 3.63 -1.14 -23.91
N SER A 140 3.28 0.06 -23.44
CA SER A 140 1.93 0.38 -23.01
C SER A 140 1.02 0.58 -24.23
N GLU A 141 0.14 -0.38 -24.52
CA GLU A 141 -0.96 -0.14 -25.46
C GLU A 141 -2.14 0.54 -24.73
N PRO A 142 -2.60 1.71 -25.22
CA PRO A 142 -3.77 2.38 -24.67
C PRO A 142 -5.04 1.52 -24.72
N GLY A 143 -5.97 1.78 -23.80
CA GLY A 143 -7.25 1.07 -23.65
C GLY A 143 -7.38 0.16 -22.42
N PRO A 144 -8.54 -0.52 -22.29
CA PRO A 144 -8.84 -1.45 -21.22
C PRO A 144 -7.93 -2.68 -21.20
N LEU A 145 -7.73 -3.27 -20.02
CA LEU A 145 -7.06 -4.56 -19.87
C LEU A 145 -8.02 -5.71 -20.21
N THR A 146 -7.47 -6.84 -20.65
CA THR A 146 -8.23 -8.06 -20.95
C THR A 146 -8.05 -9.09 -19.84
N VAL A 147 -8.93 -10.09 -19.79
CA VAL A 147 -8.83 -11.23 -18.86
C VAL A 147 -7.46 -11.91 -18.96
N GLU A 148 -6.95 -12.11 -20.18
CA GLU A 148 -5.67 -12.78 -20.42
C GLU A 148 -4.51 -11.99 -19.81
N ARG A 149 -4.48 -10.67 -19.98
CA ARG A 149 -3.42 -9.81 -19.41
C ARG A 149 -3.45 -9.82 -17.88
N VAL A 150 -4.65 -9.75 -17.29
CA VAL A 150 -4.81 -9.84 -15.83
C VAL A 150 -4.37 -11.21 -15.33
N GLN A 151 -4.72 -12.28 -16.05
CA GLN A 151 -4.32 -13.65 -15.70
C GLN A 151 -2.79 -13.85 -15.81
N GLU A 152 -2.15 -13.31 -16.84
CA GLU A 152 -0.69 -13.34 -17.00
C GLU A 152 0.02 -12.57 -15.88
N HIS A 153 -0.45 -11.36 -15.57
CA HIS A 153 0.12 -10.54 -14.50
C HIS A 153 -0.02 -11.20 -13.13
N ILE A 154 -1.19 -11.72 -12.79
CA ILE A 154 -1.40 -12.41 -11.49
C ILE A 154 -0.68 -13.76 -11.44
N GLY A 155 -0.50 -14.40 -12.60
CA GLY A 155 0.28 -15.63 -12.74
C GLY A 155 1.79 -15.42 -12.60
N ASP A 156 2.31 -14.20 -12.79
CA ASP A 156 3.73 -13.93 -12.61
C ASP A 156 4.10 -13.97 -11.11
N PRO A 157 4.95 -14.91 -10.67
CA PRO A 157 5.39 -14.99 -9.28
C PRO A 157 6.18 -13.76 -8.82
N ARG A 158 6.58 -12.84 -9.72
CA ARG A 158 7.16 -11.53 -9.38
C ARG A 158 6.11 -10.48 -9.06
N SER A 159 4.91 -10.55 -9.63
CA SER A 159 3.83 -9.59 -9.45
C SER A 159 2.96 -9.86 -8.24
N VAL A 160 2.97 -11.10 -7.72
CA VAL A 160 2.22 -11.49 -6.52
C VAL A 160 3.15 -11.90 -5.39
N ARG A 161 2.95 -11.32 -4.21
CA ARG A 161 3.50 -11.78 -2.94
C ARG A 161 2.38 -12.22 -2.02
N TRP A 162 2.71 -12.96 -0.97
CA TRP A 162 1.70 -13.55 -0.09
C TRP A 162 2.06 -13.29 1.36
N ILE A 163 1.13 -12.75 2.15
CA ILE A 163 1.30 -12.49 3.58
C ILE A 163 0.24 -13.22 4.39
N LYS A 164 0.56 -13.67 5.60
CA LYS A 164 -0.45 -14.16 6.55
C LYS A 164 -1.28 -12.98 7.07
N LEU A 165 -2.60 -13.15 7.14
CA LEU A 165 -3.51 -12.10 7.59
C LEU A 165 -3.15 -11.55 8.98
N SER A 166 -2.89 -12.41 9.97
CA SER A 166 -2.46 -11.98 11.31
C SER A 166 -1.18 -11.14 11.30
N SER A 167 -0.21 -11.49 10.45
CA SER A 167 1.01 -10.69 10.29
C SER A 167 0.73 -9.37 9.57
N MET A 168 -0.18 -9.35 8.59
CA MET A 168 -0.63 -8.11 7.96
C MET A 168 -1.35 -7.19 8.95
N ILE A 169 -2.19 -7.73 9.84
CA ILE A 169 -2.83 -6.93 10.89
C ILE A 169 -1.78 -6.30 11.82
N ALA A 170 -0.71 -7.02 12.13
CA ALA A 170 0.34 -6.56 13.05
C ALA A 170 1.41 -5.65 12.42
N HIS A 171 1.68 -5.80 11.12
CA HIS A 171 2.86 -5.21 10.46
C HIS A 171 2.58 -4.62 9.08
N GLY A 172 1.39 -4.84 8.54
CA GLY A 172 1.02 -4.44 7.18
C GLY A 172 0.51 -3.00 7.10
N ARG A 173 0.13 -2.62 5.88
CA ARG A 173 -0.60 -1.40 5.57
C ARG A 173 -1.82 -1.76 4.74
N LEU A 174 -2.95 -1.12 5.00
CA LEU A 174 -4.15 -1.24 4.17
C LEU A 174 -4.18 -0.06 3.20
N SER A 175 -3.89 -0.34 1.93
CA SER A 175 -3.79 0.68 0.88
C SER A 175 -5.16 1.02 0.26
N CYS A 176 -5.20 2.15 -0.43
CA CYS A 176 -6.30 2.47 -1.34
C CYS A 176 -6.34 1.44 -2.50
N ILE A 177 -7.48 1.33 -3.19
CA ILE A 177 -7.57 0.57 -4.45
C ILE A 177 -6.77 1.22 -5.59
N ASP A 178 -6.30 2.45 -5.41
CA ASP A 178 -5.70 3.33 -6.42
C ASP A 178 -4.60 2.65 -7.25
N GLY A 179 -4.70 2.75 -8.57
CA GLY A 179 -3.79 2.08 -9.49
C GLY A 179 -2.39 2.70 -9.58
N ARG A 180 -2.21 3.92 -9.06
CA ARG A 180 -0.91 4.63 -9.04
C ARG A 180 0.03 4.11 -7.97
N ASP A 181 -0.46 3.31 -7.02
CA ASP A 181 0.41 2.58 -6.11
C ASP A 181 1.05 1.43 -6.87
N GLU A 182 2.31 1.56 -7.26
CA GLU A 182 3.02 0.48 -7.97
C GLU A 182 3.39 -0.71 -7.04
N ARG A 183 3.02 -0.65 -5.75
CA ARG A 183 3.35 -1.68 -4.77
C ARG A 183 2.39 -2.86 -4.84
N GLY A 184 2.82 -4.03 -4.38
CA GLY A 184 1.89 -5.09 -3.99
C GLY A 184 0.98 -4.63 -2.86
N ILE A 185 -0.32 -4.44 -3.13
CA ILE A 185 -1.27 -3.91 -2.15
C ILE A 185 -2.32 -4.92 -1.69
N ILE A 186 -2.93 -4.60 -0.55
CA ILE A 186 -4.21 -5.15 -0.10
C ILE A 186 -5.18 -3.97 -0.03
N GLY A 187 -6.00 -3.84 -1.07
CA GLY A 187 -6.71 -2.59 -1.39
C GLY A 187 -8.16 -2.57 -0.92
N SER A 188 -8.60 -1.40 -0.48
CA SER A 188 -10.01 -1.02 -0.32
C SER A 188 -10.15 0.48 -0.56
N PRO A 189 -11.31 1.01 -0.99
CA PRO A 189 -11.45 2.44 -1.25
C PRO A 189 -10.97 3.27 -0.05
N GLY A 190 -9.96 4.11 -0.27
CA GLY A 190 -9.34 4.95 0.77
C GLY A 190 -8.49 4.23 1.83
N GLY A 191 -8.26 2.92 1.73
CA GLY A 191 -7.44 2.17 2.68
C GLY A 191 -7.93 2.26 4.13
N ASP A 192 -7.01 2.45 5.08
CA ASP A 192 -7.33 2.69 6.49
C ASP A 192 -8.28 3.88 6.69
N SER A 193 -7.98 4.99 6.02
CA SER A 193 -8.78 6.23 6.09
C SER A 193 -10.23 6.00 5.67
N GLY A 194 -10.44 5.32 4.53
CA GLY A 194 -11.78 5.01 4.01
C GLY A 194 -12.55 4.07 4.92
N LYS A 195 -11.90 3.00 5.40
CA LYS A 195 -12.48 2.06 6.38
C LYS A 195 -12.85 2.77 7.69
N PHE A 196 -12.03 3.70 8.17
CA PHE A 196 -12.30 4.45 9.39
C PHE A 196 -13.51 5.40 9.20
N LEU A 197 -13.55 6.19 8.12
CA LEU A 197 -14.70 7.04 7.78
C LEU A 197 -16.00 6.24 7.63
N LEU A 198 -15.94 5.09 6.95
CA LEU A 198 -17.04 4.14 6.84
C LEU A 198 -17.56 3.72 8.23
N THR A 199 -16.65 3.38 9.13
CA THR A 199 -16.98 2.96 10.50
C THR A 199 -17.64 4.11 11.27
N LEU A 200 -17.10 5.33 11.18
CA LEU A 200 -17.70 6.51 11.82
C LEU A 200 -19.12 6.77 11.32
N ALA A 201 -19.35 6.70 10.01
CA ALA A 201 -20.68 6.89 9.42
C ALA A 201 -21.67 5.82 9.89
N ALA A 202 -21.24 4.55 9.95
CA ALA A 202 -22.07 3.46 10.45
C ALA A 202 -22.43 3.61 11.93
N ILE A 203 -21.51 4.15 12.75
CA ILE A 203 -21.79 4.48 14.16
C ILE A 203 -22.87 5.56 14.24
N GLU A 204 -22.78 6.65 13.45
CA GLU A 204 -23.81 7.69 13.44
C GLU A 204 -25.18 7.14 13.04
N GLN A 205 -25.23 6.27 12.01
CA GLN A 205 -26.47 5.65 11.55
C GLN A 205 -27.06 4.69 12.59
N THR A 206 -26.22 3.90 13.26
CA THR A 206 -26.65 2.89 14.23
C THR A 206 -27.10 3.51 15.55
N THR A 207 -26.39 4.53 16.03
CA THR A 207 -26.59 5.11 17.37
C THR A 207 -27.41 6.40 17.36
N GLY A 208 -27.53 7.06 16.20
CA GLY A 208 -28.08 8.41 16.07
C GLY A 208 -27.19 9.51 16.68
N ARG A 209 -26.05 9.15 17.29
CA ARG A 209 -25.09 10.09 17.87
C ARG A 209 -24.26 10.71 16.76
N LYS A 210 -24.29 12.04 16.65
CA LYS A 210 -23.34 12.77 15.79
C LYS A 210 -21.97 12.84 16.48
N LEU A 211 -20.93 12.41 15.77
CA LEU A 211 -19.55 12.41 16.24
C LEU A 211 -18.88 13.76 15.91
N ASP A 212 -18.47 14.50 16.93
CA ASP A 212 -17.67 15.70 16.72
C ASP A 212 -16.19 15.38 16.50
N GLU A 213 -15.40 16.40 16.21
CA GLU A 213 -13.97 16.28 15.93
C GLU A 213 -13.17 15.67 17.09
N ASP A 214 -13.58 15.95 18.32
CA ASP A 214 -12.98 15.42 19.53
C ASP A 214 -13.25 13.91 19.69
N ALA A 215 -14.48 13.47 19.44
CA ALA A 215 -14.82 12.05 19.37
C ALA A 215 -14.05 11.34 18.26
N VAL A 216 -13.96 11.93 17.06
CA VAL A 216 -13.21 11.38 15.93
C VAL A 216 -11.71 11.26 16.25
N THR A 217 -11.12 12.30 16.86
CA THR A 217 -9.71 12.29 17.27
C THR A 217 -9.43 11.19 18.28
N ARG A 218 -10.24 11.06 19.33
CA ARG A 218 -10.11 9.97 20.31
C ARG A 218 -10.29 8.59 19.69
N GLY A 219 -11.23 8.44 18.76
CA GLY A 219 -11.43 7.20 18.04
C GLY A 219 -10.24 6.83 17.16
N LEU A 220 -9.61 7.80 16.52
CA LEU A 220 -8.40 7.58 15.71
C LEU A 220 -7.22 7.15 16.58
N VAL A 221 -7.04 7.76 17.76
CA VAL A 221 -6.03 7.34 18.73
C VAL A 221 -6.30 5.91 19.23
N SER A 222 -7.55 5.59 19.60
CA SER A 222 -7.94 4.23 19.99
C SER A 222 -7.67 3.19 18.89
N HIS A 223 -7.91 3.57 17.63
CA HIS A 223 -7.58 2.75 16.47
C HIS A 223 -6.08 2.47 16.39
N LEU A 224 -5.23 3.50 16.54
CA LEU A 224 -3.78 3.34 16.53
C LEU A 224 -3.29 2.45 17.67
N ASP A 225 -3.79 2.64 18.89
CA ASP A 225 -3.43 1.82 20.05
C ASP A 225 -3.79 0.33 19.84
N THR A 226 -4.82 0.07 19.02
CA THR A 226 -5.32 -1.28 18.77
C THR A 226 -4.70 -1.97 17.56
N PHE A 227 -4.51 -1.23 16.46
CA PHE A 227 -4.12 -1.79 15.15
C PHE A 227 -2.73 -1.31 14.68
N GLY A 228 -2.15 -0.28 15.30
CA GLY A 228 -0.74 0.09 15.17
C GLY A 228 -0.31 0.74 13.85
N HIS A 229 -1.20 0.94 12.88
CA HIS A 229 -0.88 1.65 11.63
C HIS A 229 -2.10 2.39 11.11
N PHE A 230 -1.86 3.52 10.45
CA PHE A 230 -2.93 4.28 9.82
C PHE A 230 -2.43 5.02 8.57
N TYR A 231 -2.93 4.59 7.43
CA TYR A 231 -2.58 5.12 6.12
C TYR A 231 -3.61 6.12 5.59
N MET A 232 -3.11 7.23 5.05
CA MET A 232 -3.80 8.11 4.10
C MET A 232 -2.87 8.39 2.91
N HIS A 233 -3.45 8.70 1.75
CA HIS A 233 -2.68 9.20 0.63
C HIS A 233 -3.29 10.44 -0.01
N THR A 234 -2.42 11.14 -0.71
CA THR A 234 -2.74 12.12 -1.75
C THR A 234 -1.98 11.74 -3.01
N ASP A 235 -1.96 12.61 -4.01
CA ASP A 235 -1.20 12.42 -5.24
C ASP A 235 -0.42 13.67 -5.61
N ALA A 236 0.52 13.52 -6.56
CA ALA A 236 1.39 14.60 -6.99
C ALA A 236 0.62 15.82 -7.54
N HIS A 237 -0.51 15.62 -8.20
CA HIS A 237 -1.31 16.72 -8.75
C HIS A 237 -1.97 17.56 -7.66
N ALA A 238 -2.65 16.89 -6.73
CA ALA A 238 -3.28 17.51 -5.57
C ALA A 238 -2.24 18.16 -4.64
N PHE A 239 -1.07 17.54 -4.51
CA PHE A 239 0.05 18.09 -3.75
C PHE A 239 0.62 19.36 -4.40
N ASN A 240 0.80 19.37 -5.72
CA ASN A 240 1.23 20.57 -6.45
C ASN A 240 0.19 21.68 -6.37
N ALA A 241 -1.11 21.35 -6.49
CA ALA A 241 -2.19 22.31 -6.32
C ALA A 241 -2.19 22.93 -4.91
N LEU A 242 -1.96 22.11 -3.88
CA LEU A 242 -1.78 22.57 -2.50
C LEU A 242 -0.61 23.56 -2.41
N ILE A 243 0.57 23.19 -2.92
CA ILE A 243 1.75 24.07 -2.89
C ILE A 243 1.44 25.44 -3.49
N GLU A 244 0.79 25.49 -4.65
CA GLU A 244 0.43 26.76 -5.30
C GLU A 244 -0.59 27.56 -4.48
N ALA A 245 -1.56 26.90 -3.85
CA ALA A 245 -2.51 27.56 -2.96
C ALA A 245 -1.84 28.13 -1.69
N LEU A 246 -0.87 27.41 -1.12
CA LEU A 246 -0.12 27.85 0.05
C LEU A 246 0.78 29.05 -0.27
N LYS A 247 1.46 29.03 -1.43
CA LYS A 247 2.24 30.18 -1.92
C LYS A 247 1.37 31.42 -2.14
N ALA A 248 0.12 31.23 -2.54
CA ALA A 248 -0.81 32.33 -2.79
C ALA A 248 -1.45 32.93 -1.52
N ASP A 249 -1.37 32.25 -0.37
CA ASP A 249 -2.02 32.70 0.87
C ASP A 249 -1.14 33.71 1.64
N PRO A 250 -1.54 34.99 1.76
CA PRO A 250 -0.74 36.01 2.44
C PRO A 250 -0.48 35.71 3.93
N ARG A 251 -1.29 34.85 4.56
CA ARG A 251 -1.09 34.44 5.96
C ARG A 251 0.11 33.50 6.12
N LEU A 252 0.48 32.78 5.06
CA LEU A 252 1.57 31.80 5.04
C LEU A 252 2.86 32.35 4.43
N GLN A 253 2.78 33.45 3.67
CA GLN A 253 3.90 34.14 3.01
C GLN A 253 4.93 34.77 3.96
N ILE A 254 4.69 34.80 5.27
CA ILE A 254 5.63 35.40 6.22
C ILE A 254 6.69 34.35 6.62
N ALA A 255 7.75 34.27 5.80
CA ALA A 255 9.02 33.58 6.04
C ALA A 255 9.04 32.03 6.10
N ALA A 256 7.90 31.35 6.07
CA ALA A 256 7.85 29.88 6.23
C ALA A 256 7.77 29.07 4.92
N VAL A 257 7.18 29.63 3.86
CA VAL A 257 7.02 28.94 2.56
C VAL A 257 7.79 29.61 1.41
N ASP A 258 8.19 30.86 1.60
CA ASP A 258 8.97 31.62 0.62
C ASP A 258 10.40 31.05 0.53
N GLY A 259 10.76 30.54 -0.65
CA GLY A 259 12.08 29.99 -0.92
C GLY A 259 12.26 28.51 -0.58
N LEU A 260 11.19 27.77 -0.24
CA LEU A 260 11.27 26.31 -0.11
C LEU A 260 11.52 25.67 -1.48
N GLU A 261 12.58 24.86 -1.55
CA GLU A 261 12.88 24.02 -2.70
C GLU A 261 11.89 22.84 -2.78
N PRO A 262 11.65 22.25 -3.97
CA PRO A 262 10.69 21.16 -4.16
C PRO A 262 10.79 20.01 -3.13
N GLU A 263 12.00 19.63 -2.76
CA GLU A 263 12.30 18.59 -1.78
C GLU A 263 11.95 18.96 -0.33
N GLU A 264 11.85 20.24 0.01
CA GLU A 264 11.60 20.73 1.36
C GLU A 264 10.10 20.78 1.70
N TRP A 265 9.23 20.80 0.68
CA TRP A 265 7.78 20.92 0.86
C TRP A 265 7.16 19.80 1.68
N PHE A 266 7.60 18.56 1.47
CA PHE A 266 7.06 17.43 2.22
C PHE A 266 7.44 17.52 3.70
N GLU A 267 8.67 17.93 4.00
CA GLU A 267 9.14 18.14 5.37
C GLU A 267 8.42 19.31 6.06
N PHE A 268 8.20 20.42 5.33
CA PHE A 268 7.38 21.53 5.82
C PHE A 268 5.98 21.08 6.21
N LEU A 269 5.29 20.32 5.35
CA LEU A 269 3.94 19.82 5.63
C LEU A 269 3.90 18.82 6.77
N ARG A 270 4.96 18.02 6.94
CA ARG A 270 5.09 17.04 8.03
C ARG A 270 5.33 17.70 9.38
N LYS A 271 6.06 18.82 9.40
CA LYS A 271 6.44 19.56 10.62
C LYS A 271 6.20 21.06 10.47
N PRO A 272 4.94 21.50 10.24
CA PRO A 272 4.66 22.92 10.06
C PRO A 272 4.78 23.66 11.39
N PRO A 273 5.20 24.94 11.37
CA PRO A 273 5.17 25.80 12.54
C PRO A 273 3.79 25.83 13.20
N HIS A 274 3.74 25.80 14.54
CA HIS A 274 2.50 25.64 15.30
C HIS A 274 1.48 26.74 15.01
N ASP A 275 1.94 27.97 14.82
CA ASP A 275 1.13 29.15 14.50
C ASP A 275 0.51 29.11 13.09
N LEU A 276 1.08 28.33 12.16
CA LEU A 276 0.56 28.17 10.80
C LEU A 276 -0.40 26.99 10.65
N ARG A 277 -0.46 26.08 11.63
CA ARG A 277 -1.23 24.82 11.56
C ARG A 277 -2.70 25.04 11.19
N GLU A 278 -3.39 26.01 11.77
CA GLU A 278 -4.81 26.23 11.49
C GLU A 278 -5.06 26.80 10.08
N SER A 279 -4.22 27.73 9.61
CA SER A 279 -4.30 28.22 8.23
C SER A 279 -3.94 27.13 7.22
N LEU A 280 -2.98 26.27 7.55
CA LEU A 280 -2.63 25.11 6.73
C LEU A 280 -3.76 24.07 6.70
N LEU A 281 -4.43 23.82 7.82
CA LEU A 281 -5.59 22.92 7.88
C LEU A 281 -6.72 23.39 6.96
N GLU A 282 -6.95 24.69 6.81
CA GLU A 282 -7.96 25.20 5.87
C GLU A 282 -7.68 24.71 4.45
N HIS A 283 -6.43 24.69 4.01
CA HIS A 283 -6.06 24.19 2.68
C HIS A 283 -6.05 22.66 2.61
N LEU A 284 -5.55 21.96 3.63
CA LEU A 284 -5.42 20.50 3.63
C LEU A 284 -6.75 19.73 3.58
N VAL A 285 -7.86 20.41 3.89
CA VAL A 285 -9.20 19.82 3.85
C VAL A 285 -10.00 20.22 2.61
N GLU A 286 -9.42 21.01 1.71
CA GLU A 286 -10.08 21.40 0.46
C GLU A 286 -10.06 20.24 -0.55
N PRO A 287 -11.19 19.93 -1.23
CA PRO A 287 -11.24 18.85 -2.21
C PRO A 287 -10.17 18.93 -3.31
N ALA A 288 -9.74 20.14 -3.69
CA ALA A 288 -8.71 20.36 -4.70
C ALA A 288 -7.32 19.84 -4.29
N HIS A 289 -7.09 19.67 -2.99
CA HIS A 289 -5.82 19.24 -2.40
C HIS A 289 -5.86 17.79 -1.90
N LEU A 290 -6.95 17.07 -2.15
CA LEU A 290 -7.13 15.66 -1.80
C LEU A 290 -6.94 14.77 -3.03
N GLY A 291 -5.82 14.06 -3.10
CA GLY A 291 -5.53 13.13 -4.20
C GLY A 291 -6.20 11.76 -4.06
N CYS A 292 -6.61 11.36 -2.86
CA CYS A 292 -7.44 10.17 -2.68
C CYS A 292 -8.84 10.41 -3.26
N GLY A 293 -9.13 9.81 -4.41
CA GLY A 293 -10.42 9.93 -5.08
C GLY A 293 -11.60 9.56 -4.18
N HIS A 294 -11.46 8.51 -3.36
CA HIS A 294 -12.51 8.06 -2.44
C HIS A 294 -12.88 9.12 -1.38
N ILE A 295 -11.89 9.67 -0.67
CA ILE A 295 -12.11 10.67 0.38
C ILE A 295 -12.56 12.00 -0.23
N ARG A 296 -11.97 12.40 -1.36
CA ARG A 296 -12.39 13.60 -2.11
C ARG A 296 -13.86 13.51 -2.51
N LEU A 297 -14.28 12.37 -3.06
CA LEU A 297 -15.66 12.15 -3.48
C LEU A 297 -16.61 12.06 -2.28
N MET A 298 -16.22 11.46 -1.15
CA MET A 298 -17.01 11.54 0.09
C MET A 298 -17.28 12.97 0.52
N LEU A 299 -16.29 13.86 0.40
CA LEU A 299 -16.41 15.27 0.78
C LEU A 299 -17.30 16.06 -0.20
N GLN A 300 -17.26 15.73 -1.49
CA GLN A 300 -18.01 16.40 -2.56
C GLN A 300 -19.44 15.85 -2.73
N HIS A 301 -19.65 14.56 -2.47
CA HIS A 301 -20.85 13.78 -2.77
C HIS A 301 -21.35 12.99 -1.54
N GLY A 302 -21.23 13.56 -0.34
CA GLY A 302 -21.50 12.85 0.92
C GLY A 302 -22.85 12.13 0.99
N ASP A 303 -23.90 12.74 0.43
CA ASP A 303 -25.24 12.14 0.37
C ASP A 303 -25.25 10.81 -0.41
N GLU A 304 -24.48 10.69 -1.49
CA GLU A 304 -24.33 9.46 -2.28
C GLU A 304 -23.56 8.39 -1.51
N TYR A 305 -22.60 8.78 -0.66
CA TYR A 305 -21.78 7.89 0.18
C TYR A 305 -22.43 7.52 1.51
N GLY A 306 -23.55 8.18 1.89
CA GLY A 306 -24.19 7.98 3.19
C GLY A 306 -23.38 8.55 4.36
N ILE A 307 -22.59 9.60 4.12
CA ILE A 307 -21.73 10.26 5.11
C ILE A 307 -21.87 11.79 5.02
N ARG A 308 -22.00 12.45 6.16
CA ARG A 308 -22.10 13.93 6.19
C ARG A 308 -20.74 14.58 5.98
N LYS A 309 -20.73 15.71 5.27
CA LYS A 309 -19.52 16.50 4.98
C LYS A 309 -18.70 16.82 6.23
N GLU A 310 -19.36 17.21 7.31
CA GLU A 310 -18.68 17.64 8.54
C GLU A 310 -17.99 16.47 9.26
N LEU A 311 -18.42 15.22 9.05
CA LEU A 311 -17.73 14.05 9.60
C LEU A 311 -16.43 13.78 8.83
N VAL A 312 -16.44 13.94 7.51
CA VAL A 312 -15.23 13.85 6.68
C VAL A 312 -14.23 14.94 7.04
N LEU A 313 -14.70 16.18 7.23
CA LEU A 313 -13.85 17.30 7.66
C LEU A 313 -13.27 17.09 9.06
N ALA A 314 -14.07 16.61 10.01
CA ALA A 314 -13.60 16.27 11.36
C ALA A 314 -12.48 15.22 11.33
N TYR A 315 -12.64 14.19 10.50
CA TYR A 315 -11.61 13.17 10.28
C TYR A 315 -10.33 13.76 9.67
N LEU A 316 -10.44 14.54 8.58
CA LEU A 316 -9.25 15.10 7.92
C LEU A 316 -8.46 16.01 8.87
N ARG A 317 -9.14 16.79 9.72
CA ARG A 317 -8.50 17.62 10.75
C ARG A 317 -7.83 16.76 11.82
N ALA A 318 -8.51 15.74 12.32
CA ALA A 318 -7.95 14.81 13.30
C ALA A 318 -6.70 14.09 12.77
N PHE A 319 -6.74 13.60 11.52
CA PHE A 319 -5.61 12.94 10.87
C PHE A 319 -4.39 13.86 10.81
N HIS A 320 -4.53 15.07 10.25
CA HIS A 320 -3.38 15.96 10.05
C HIS A 320 -2.79 16.44 11.39
N ARG A 321 -3.63 16.72 12.39
CA ARG A 321 -3.13 17.07 13.73
C ARG A 321 -2.32 15.93 14.34
N LEU A 322 -2.82 14.70 14.26
CA LEU A 322 -2.12 13.54 14.79
C LEU A 322 -0.82 13.26 14.03
N TRP A 323 -0.84 13.45 12.71
CA TRP A 323 0.35 13.35 11.87
C TRP A 323 1.44 14.37 12.29
N TRP A 324 1.05 15.59 12.64
CA TRP A 324 1.97 16.62 13.13
C TRP A 324 2.51 16.39 14.55
N GLU A 325 1.86 15.54 15.34
CA GLU A 325 2.41 15.07 16.62
C GLU A 325 3.53 14.03 16.42
N GLY A 326 3.77 13.59 15.17
CA GLY A 326 4.91 12.74 14.82
C GLY A 326 4.72 11.27 15.16
N ALA A 327 3.48 10.80 15.29
CA ALA A 327 3.17 9.38 15.47
C ALA A 327 3.71 8.57 14.28
N PRO A 328 4.70 7.67 14.47
CA PRO A 328 5.33 6.93 13.37
C PRO A 328 4.37 5.99 12.64
N GLU A 329 3.26 5.61 13.27
CA GLU A 329 2.21 4.75 12.74
C GLU A 329 1.31 5.47 11.71
N VAL A 330 1.27 6.82 11.74
CA VAL A 330 0.42 7.64 10.88
C VAL A 330 1.20 8.07 9.64
N THR A 331 0.81 7.56 8.48
CA THR A 331 1.52 7.81 7.22
C THR A 331 0.64 8.56 6.23
N LEU A 332 1.16 9.69 5.72
CA LEU A 332 0.67 10.36 4.52
C LEU A 332 1.57 10.00 3.33
N THR A 333 1.02 9.31 2.34
CA THR A 333 1.75 8.93 1.11
C THR A 333 1.37 9.85 -0.05
N VAL A 334 2.33 10.30 -0.86
CA VAL A 334 2.08 10.99 -2.13
C VAL A 334 2.26 9.99 -3.26
N LEU A 335 1.18 9.65 -3.95
CA LEU A 335 1.24 8.76 -5.12
C LEU A 335 1.71 9.57 -6.35
N PRO A 336 2.67 9.03 -7.14
CA PRO A 336 3.15 9.70 -8.34
C PRO A 336 2.23 9.44 -9.54
N GLY A 337 2.49 10.16 -10.63
CA GLY A 337 1.97 9.82 -11.95
C GLY A 337 0.48 10.11 -12.15
N ASP A 338 0.04 9.80 -13.36
CA ASP A 338 -1.34 9.92 -13.80
C ASP A 338 -2.11 8.62 -13.55
N HIS A 339 -3.44 8.75 -13.50
CA HIS A 339 -4.35 7.61 -13.54
C HIS A 339 -4.36 7.00 -14.95
N GLU A 340 -3.96 5.74 -15.04
CA GLU A 340 -3.97 4.95 -16.28
C GLU A 340 -4.63 3.59 -16.08
N GLU A 341 -5.63 3.51 -15.20
CA GLU A 341 -6.32 2.26 -14.91
C GLU A 341 -7.05 1.72 -16.13
N GLY A 342 -6.73 0.46 -16.48
CA GLY A 342 -7.38 -0.27 -17.55
C GLY A 342 -8.45 -1.25 -17.09
N ALA A 343 -8.58 -1.49 -15.77
CA ALA A 343 -9.57 -2.41 -15.19
C ALA A 343 -9.77 -2.17 -13.69
N VAL A 344 -10.86 -2.73 -13.17
CA VAL A 344 -11.07 -2.98 -11.74
C VAL A 344 -10.94 -4.47 -11.48
N VAL A 345 -10.16 -4.86 -10.48
CA VAL A 345 -9.92 -6.26 -10.12
C VAL A 345 -10.34 -6.49 -8.67
N ASN A 346 -11.34 -7.34 -8.48
CA ASN A 346 -11.79 -7.81 -7.18
C ASN A 346 -11.12 -9.14 -6.85
N VAL A 347 -10.34 -9.16 -5.77
CA VAL A 347 -9.58 -10.31 -5.29
C VAL A 347 -10.37 -11.04 -4.21
N ARG A 348 -10.80 -12.26 -4.52
CA ARG A 348 -11.62 -13.12 -3.66
C ARG A 348 -10.82 -14.31 -3.16
N LEU A 349 -11.15 -14.79 -1.96
CA LEU A 349 -10.56 -15.98 -1.37
C LEU A 349 -11.63 -17.07 -1.26
N GLY A 350 -11.59 -18.06 -2.17
CA GLY A 350 -12.63 -19.08 -2.30
C GLY A 350 -12.79 -19.99 -1.07
N ALA A 351 -11.75 -20.12 -0.25
CA ALA A 351 -11.81 -20.84 1.02
C ALA A 351 -12.32 -19.99 2.20
N GLY A 352 -12.64 -18.71 1.98
CA GLY A 352 -12.94 -17.75 3.03
C GLY A 352 -11.71 -17.18 3.73
N VAL A 353 -11.94 -16.29 4.70
CA VAL A 353 -10.89 -15.54 5.40
C VAL A 353 -10.90 -15.86 6.90
N TRP A 354 -9.72 -16.21 7.44
CA TRP A 354 -9.44 -16.43 8.86
C TRP A 354 -8.03 -15.91 9.21
N ASP A 355 -7.68 -15.88 10.51
CA ASP A 355 -6.47 -15.20 11.01
C ASP A 355 -5.14 -15.69 10.38
N LEU A 356 -5.12 -16.91 9.82
CA LEU A 356 -3.94 -17.52 9.19
C LEU A 356 -4.08 -17.65 7.66
N SER A 357 -5.12 -17.07 7.06
CA SER A 357 -5.25 -17.00 5.60
C SER A 357 -4.04 -16.33 4.99
N ARG A 358 -3.62 -16.84 3.82
CA ARG A 358 -2.58 -16.24 2.99
C ARG A 358 -3.25 -15.27 2.03
N ILE A 359 -2.95 -13.99 2.16
CA ILE A 359 -3.52 -12.91 1.35
C ILE A 359 -2.53 -12.56 0.24
N PRO A 360 -2.96 -12.54 -1.04
CA PRO A 360 -2.11 -12.11 -2.14
C PRO A 360 -2.00 -10.57 -2.12
N LEU A 361 -0.76 -10.08 -2.05
CA LEU A 361 -0.39 -8.71 -2.37
C LEU A 361 -0.19 -8.66 -3.89
N ILE A 362 -1.02 -7.89 -4.58
CA ILE A 362 -1.00 -7.79 -6.03
C ILE A 362 -0.55 -6.39 -6.41
N SER A 363 0.44 -6.28 -7.30
CA SER A 363 0.83 -5.00 -7.86
C SER A 363 -0.27 -4.47 -8.78
N PRO A 364 -0.74 -3.23 -8.62
CA PRO A 364 -1.63 -2.55 -9.55
C PRO A 364 -1.01 -2.30 -10.93
N ALA A 365 0.32 -2.20 -11.02
CA ALA A 365 1.01 -1.94 -12.27
C ALA A 365 1.07 -3.20 -13.14
N CYS A 366 0.31 -3.20 -14.24
CA CYS A 366 0.16 -4.34 -15.16
C CYS A 366 0.59 -3.91 -16.56
N ASP A 367 1.77 -4.37 -17.02
CA ASP A 367 2.29 -4.16 -18.37
C ASP A 367 2.19 -2.71 -18.89
N GLY A 368 2.68 -1.76 -18.09
CA GLY A 368 2.65 -0.33 -18.42
C GLY A 368 1.25 0.31 -18.32
N ARG A 369 0.26 -0.40 -17.75
CA ARG A 369 -1.03 0.13 -17.31
C ARG A 369 -1.18 -0.01 -15.80
N GLN A 370 -2.30 0.49 -15.29
CA GLN A 370 -2.68 0.36 -13.89
C GLN A 370 -3.99 -0.44 -13.77
N MET A 371 -4.29 -0.92 -12.57
CA MET A 371 -5.56 -1.57 -12.22
C MET A 371 -6.01 -1.07 -10.86
N PHE A 372 -7.31 -0.89 -10.67
CA PHE A 372 -7.83 -0.81 -9.31
C PHE A 372 -7.81 -2.20 -8.69
N ILE A 373 -7.16 -2.40 -7.54
CA ILE A 373 -7.13 -3.70 -6.86
C ILE A 373 -7.92 -3.62 -5.56
N ASN A 374 -8.97 -4.42 -5.43
CA ASN A 374 -9.87 -4.45 -4.28
C ASN A 374 -9.91 -5.85 -3.62
N HIS A 375 -9.81 -5.93 -2.30
CA HIS A 375 -9.84 -7.18 -1.53
C HIS A 375 -11.09 -7.28 -0.63
N PRO A 376 -12.30 -7.44 -1.21
CA PRO A 376 -13.56 -7.31 -0.47
C PRO A 376 -13.70 -8.31 0.69
N ASP A 377 -13.25 -9.56 0.52
CA ASP A 377 -13.38 -10.59 1.56
C ASP A 377 -12.48 -10.29 2.77
N VAL A 378 -11.28 -9.79 2.50
CA VAL A 378 -10.31 -9.37 3.54
C VAL A 378 -10.89 -8.20 4.32
N PHE A 379 -11.40 -7.18 3.64
CA PHE A 379 -11.95 -6.01 4.33
C PHE A 379 -13.27 -6.31 5.04
N SER A 380 -14.12 -7.22 4.54
CA SER A 380 -15.26 -7.72 5.32
C SER A 380 -14.82 -8.37 6.63
N TYR A 381 -13.74 -9.16 6.59
CA TYR A 381 -13.16 -9.75 7.79
C TYR A 381 -12.64 -8.71 8.78
N LEU A 382 -11.88 -7.72 8.31
CA LEU A 382 -11.32 -6.66 9.15
C LEU A 382 -12.37 -5.72 9.73
N ARG A 383 -13.45 -5.44 8.98
CA ARG A 383 -14.60 -4.66 9.48
C ARG A 383 -15.27 -5.38 10.64
N ARG A 384 -15.45 -6.69 10.56
CA ARG A 384 -15.98 -7.48 11.69
C ARG A 384 -15.11 -7.41 12.95
N LYS A 385 -13.78 -7.46 12.79
CA LYS A 385 -12.85 -7.25 13.92
C LYS A 385 -12.98 -5.84 14.51
N THR A 386 -13.23 -4.83 13.67
CA THR A 386 -13.45 -3.45 14.10
C THR A 386 -14.75 -3.33 14.90
N VAL A 387 -15.85 -3.94 14.45
CA VAL A 387 -17.12 -4.00 15.21
C VAL A 387 -16.92 -4.68 16.56
N GLN A 388 -16.23 -5.83 16.58
CA GLN A 388 -15.92 -6.54 17.82
C GLN A 388 -15.11 -5.68 18.79
N HIS A 389 -14.16 -4.90 18.30
CA HIS A 389 -13.38 -3.97 19.11
C HIS A 389 -14.27 -2.84 19.68
N LEU A 390 -15.12 -2.23 18.86
CA LEU A 390 -16.03 -1.15 19.30
C LEU A 390 -17.06 -1.61 20.34
N VAL A 391 -17.49 -2.88 20.28
CA VAL A 391 -18.50 -3.42 21.19
C VAL A 391 -17.88 -3.99 22.48
N ARG A 392 -16.73 -4.63 22.37
CA ARG A 392 -16.14 -5.44 23.46
C ARG A 392 -14.90 -4.79 24.09
N GLY A 393 -14.27 -3.87 23.37
CA GLY A 393 -13.08 -3.14 23.80
C GLY A 393 -13.40 -1.90 24.62
N GLN A 394 -12.35 -1.25 25.13
CA GLN A 394 -12.45 0.07 25.73
C GLN A 394 -12.20 1.13 24.65
N ASP A 395 -13.23 1.41 23.85
CA ASP A 395 -13.12 2.39 22.76
C ASP A 395 -13.95 3.67 23.06
N PRO A 396 -13.41 4.89 22.85
CA PRO A 396 -14.15 6.14 23.00
C PRO A 396 -15.41 6.25 22.11
N LEU A 397 -15.43 5.51 21.00
CA LEU A 397 -16.53 5.39 20.06
C LEU A 397 -17.41 4.15 20.33
N ALA A 398 -17.29 3.53 21.50
CA ALA A 398 -17.99 2.30 21.84
C ALA A 398 -19.50 2.36 21.51
N VAL A 399 -19.99 1.18 21.11
CA VAL A 399 -21.38 0.93 20.75
C VAL A 399 -21.90 -0.19 21.64
N GLU A 400 -23.16 -0.09 22.09
CA GLU A 400 -23.76 -1.07 22.99
C GLU A 400 -23.76 -2.48 22.39
N ALA A 401 -23.52 -3.50 23.20
CA ALA A 401 -23.48 -4.89 22.73
C ALA A 401 -24.79 -5.37 22.08
N SER A 402 -25.92 -4.80 22.49
CA SER A 402 -27.22 -5.06 21.83
C SER A 402 -27.31 -4.54 20.40
N GLN A 403 -26.38 -3.68 19.96
CA GLN A 403 -26.34 -3.10 18.62
C GLN A 403 -25.24 -3.71 17.73
N GLU A 404 -24.53 -4.76 18.19
CA GLU A 404 -23.42 -5.39 17.43
C GLU A 404 -23.86 -5.82 16.02
N GLU A 405 -24.99 -6.53 15.90
CA GLU A 405 -25.52 -6.98 14.61
C GLU A 405 -25.97 -5.81 13.73
N THR A 406 -26.65 -4.81 14.31
CA THR A 406 -27.10 -3.63 13.57
C THR A 406 -25.92 -2.80 13.05
N LEU A 407 -24.87 -2.62 13.85
CA LEU A 407 -23.66 -1.94 13.43
C LEU A 407 -22.95 -2.70 12.31
N GLN A 408 -22.84 -4.02 12.43
CA GLN A 408 -22.25 -4.86 11.39
C GLN A 408 -23.02 -4.73 10.07
N GLN A 409 -24.35 -4.77 10.12
CA GLN A 409 -25.20 -4.59 8.94
C GLN A 409 -25.00 -3.20 8.31
N ALA A 410 -25.04 -2.13 9.11
CA ALA A 410 -24.84 -0.76 8.64
C ALA A 410 -23.47 -0.58 7.97
N ILE A 411 -22.42 -1.20 8.53
CA ILE A 411 -21.08 -1.18 7.94
C ILE A 411 -21.05 -1.90 6.58
N ASP A 412 -21.66 -3.07 6.46
CA ASP A 412 -21.62 -3.84 5.22
C ASP A 412 -22.46 -3.16 4.11
N GLU A 413 -23.63 -2.62 4.44
CA GLU A 413 -24.46 -1.85 3.50
C GLU A 413 -23.75 -0.58 3.03
N LEU A 414 -23.13 0.17 3.94
CA LEU A 414 -22.36 1.36 3.56
C LEU A 414 -21.10 0.98 2.76
N ALA A 415 -20.42 -0.12 3.08
CA ALA A 415 -19.24 -0.55 2.35
C ALA A 415 -19.56 -0.84 0.87
N GLU A 416 -20.64 -1.58 0.62
CA GLU A 416 -21.10 -1.88 -0.74
C GLU A 416 -21.50 -0.60 -1.48
N ARG A 417 -22.29 0.26 -0.83
CA ARG A 417 -22.70 1.56 -1.38
C ARG A 417 -21.51 2.44 -1.75
N GLN A 418 -20.58 2.63 -0.83
CA GLN A 418 -19.43 3.53 -1.03
C GLN A 418 -18.46 2.97 -2.09
N LEU A 419 -18.26 1.65 -2.15
CA LEU A 419 -17.51 1.02 -3.23
C LEU A 419 -18.15 1.28 -4.59
N GLY A 420 -19.46 1.04 -4.71
CA GLY A 420 -20.21 1.27 -5.95
C GLY A 420 -20.12 2.71 -6.44
N VAL A 421 -20.29 3.68 -5.55
CA VAL A 421 -20.14 5.11 -5.90
C VAL A 421 -18.70 5.42 -6.32
N THR A 422 -17.70 4.95 -5.57
CA THR A 422 -16.28 5.18 -5.90
C THR A 422 -15.92 4.66 -7.28
N VAL A 423 -16.25 3.40 -7.55
CA VAL A 423 -16.00 2.75 -8.84
C VAL A 423 -16.79 3.45 -9.95
N GLY A 424 -18.03 3.84 -9.70
CA GLY A 424 -18.87 4.56 -10.67
C GLY A 424 -18.30 5.91 -11.12
N TYR A 425 -17.61 6.63 -10.24
CA TYR A 425 -16.92 7.88 -10.57
C TYR A 425 -15.52 7.66 -11.17
N LEU A 426 -14.73 6.75 -10.59
CA LEU A 426 -13.30 6.62 -10.91
C LEU A 426 -12.98 5.61 -12.02
N ALA A 427 -13.83 4.59 -12.21
CA ALA A 427 -13.58 3.48 -13.12
C ALA A 427 -14.67 3.34 -14.20
N LYS A 428 -15.33 4.45 -14.55
CA LYS A 428 -16.45 4.45 -15.48
C LYS A 428 -16.04 3.90 -16.85
N GLY A 429 -16.69 2.81 -17.26
CA GLY A 429 -16.45 2.16 -18.55
C GLY A 429 -15.23 1.23 -18.58
N LEU A 430 -14.58 1.00 -17.42
CA LEU A 430 -13.55 -0.02 -17.30
C LEU A 430 -14.18 -1.40 -17.06
N PRO A 431 -13.59 -2.48 -17.60
CA PRO A 431 -14.00 -3.84 -17.29
C PRO A 431 -13.72 -4.14 -15.81
N ILE A 432 -14.58 -4.98 -15.23
CA ILE A 432 -14.43 -5.46 -13.86
C ILE A 432 -14.13 -6.95 -13.93
N PHE A 433 -13.05 -7.36 -13.28
CA PHE A 433 -12.63 -8.75 -13.17
C PHE A 433 -12.76 -9.24 -11.73
N GLU A 434 -13.21 -10.48 -11.56
CA GLU A 434 -13.08 -11.22 -10.31
C GLU A 434 -11.94 -12.22 -10.43
N VAL A 435 -11.06 -12.21 -9.43
CA VAL A 435 -9.94 -13.15 -9.30
C VAL A 435 -10.18 -13.97 -8.05
N VAL A 436 -10.50 -15.24 -8.22
CA VAL A 436 -10.84 -16.14 -7.11
C VAL A 436 -9.66 -17.06 -6.85
N PHE A 437 -9.00 -16.91 -5.70
CA PHE A 437 -7.92 -17.79 -5.28
C PHE A 437 -8.43 -18.99 -4.48
N SER A 438 -7.96 -20.17 -4.86
CA SER A 438 -8.11 -21.43 -4.12
C SER A 438 -7.13 -21.54 -2.97
N ALA A 439 -7.38 -22.47 -2.03
CA ALA A 439 -6.53 -22.67 -0.86
C ALA A 439 -5.08 -23.10 -1.19
N ASP A 440 -4.87 -23.75 -2.33
CA ASP A 440 -3.54 -24.17 -2.81
C ASP A 440 -2.78 -23.06 -3.55
N GLY A 441 -3.41 -21.89 -3.77
CA GLY A 441 -2.82 -20.74 -4.47
C GLY A 441 -3.09 -20.72 -5.97
N THR A 442 -3.81 -21.70 -6.52
CA THR A 442 -4.36 -21.61 -7.88
C THR A 442 -5.45 -20.54 -7.93
N PHE A 443 -5.74 -20.00 -9.12
CA PHE A 443 -6.73 -18.94 -9.28
C PHE A 443 -7.45 -19.02 -10.63
N GLU A 444 -8.62 -18.41 -10.67
CA GLU A 444 -9.40 -18.19 -11.89
C GLU A 444 -9.69 -16.69 -12.03
N VAL A 445 -9.68 -16.19 -13.27
CA VAL A 445 -10.03 -14.80 -13.60
C VAL A 445 -11.27 -14.81 -14.47
N THR A 446 -12.30 -14.06 -14.06
CA THR A 446 -13.55 -13.92 -14.81
C THR A 446 -13.91 -12.45 -14.97
N GLU A 447 -14.44 -12.09 -16.14
CA GLU A 447 -15.05 -10.77 -16.34
C GLU A 447 -16.49 -10.78 -15.80
N VAL A 448 -16.83 -9.78 -15.00
CA VAL A 448 -18.18 -9.60 -14.46
C VAL A 448 -18.83 -8.38 -15.11
N SER A 449 -20.13 -8.50 -15.36
CA SER A 449 -20.91 -7.36 -15.89
C SER A 449 -20.94 -6.25 -14.84
N GLY A 450 -20.38 -5.10 -15.19
CA GLY A 450 -20.32 -3.90 -14.35
C GLY A 450 -21.63 -3.13 -14.24
#